data_AF-A0A087RE20-F1
#
_entry.id   AF-A0A087RE20-F1
#
_cell.length_a   1.000
_cell.length_b   1.000
_cell.length_c   1.000
_cell.angle_alpha   90.00
_cell.angle_beta   90.00
_cell.angle_gamma   90.00
#
_symmetry.space_group_name_H-M   'P 1'
#
loop_
_entity.id
_entity.type
_entity.pdbx_description
1 polymer ?
#
loop_
_entity_poly.entity_id
_entity_poly.type
_entity_poly.pdbx_seq_one_letter_code
_entity_poly.pdbx_strand_id
1 'polypeptide(L)'
;DVCRRLRELSQGWLRPEVRSKEQIMELLVLEQFLSILPEEIQSWVWVRHPESCAQAVALAESFQLGQGDPDGIWEQQVTVRVKVEEVAPGDVEDPEVVGDPPSPPSESPQ
;
A
#
# COMPACT_ATOMS: atom_id res chain seq x y z
N ASP A 1 38.20 -10.82 -11.14
CA ASP A 1 37.45 -12.09 -11.24
C ASP A 1 36.05 -11.94 -10.67
N VAL A 2 35.03 -12.31 -11.45
CA VAL A 2 33.61 -12.18 -11.07
C VAL A 2 33.27 -12.98 -9.81
N CYS A 3 33.85 -14.17 -9.65
CA CYS A 3 33.60 -15.03 -8.48
C CYS A 3 34.02 -14.39 -7.14
N ARG A 4 35.08 -13.58 -7.13
CA ARG A 4 35.51 -12.85 -5.93
C ARG A 4 34.46 -11.81 -5.54
N ARG A 5 33.97 -11.05 -6.52
CA ARG A 5 32.94 -10.02 -6.31
C ARG A 5 31.61 -10.62 -5.84
N LEU A 6 31.17 -11.74 -6.41
CA LEU A 6 29.96 -12.43 -5.96
C LEU A 6 30.09 -12.89 -4.51
N ARG A 7 31.26 -13.40 -4.12
CA ARG A 7 31.54 -13.80 -2.73
C ARG A 7 31.45 -12.61 -1.78
N GLU A 8 32.08 -11.49 -2.10
CA GLU A 8 32.02 -10.26 -1.30
C GLU A 8 30.58 -9.75 -1.11
N LEU A 9 29.80 -9.74 -2.20
CA LEU A 9 28.38 -9.34 -2.14
C LEU A 9 27.54 -10.31 -1.31
N SER A 10 27.75 -11.62 -1.47
CA SER A 10 27.04 -12.64 -0.68
C SER A 10 27.35 -12.53 0.81
N GLN A 11 28.59 -12.18 1.18
CA GLN A 11 28.98 -11.94 2.56
C GLN A 11 28.28 -10.70 3.13
N GLY A 12 28.22 -9.61 2.36
CA GLY A 12 27.51 -8.40 2.77
C GLY A 12 26.00 -8.61 2.95
N TRP A 13 25.38 -9.40 2.08
CA TRP A 13 23.95 -9.69 2.15
C TRP A 13 23.61 -10.71 3.25
N LEU A 14 24.22 -11.90 3.20
CA LEU A 14 23.92 -13.01 4.12
C LEU A 14 24.49 -12.78 5.51
N ARG A 15 25.60 -12.04 5.65
CA ARG A 15 26.30 -11.78 6.91
C ARG A 15 26.48 -13.05 7.76
N PRO A 16 27.15 -14.10 7.23
CA PRO A 16 27.28 -15.39 7.90
C PRO A 16 28.04 -15.33 9.23
N GLU A 17 28.72 -14.22 9.53
CA GLU A 17 29.41 -13.98 10.80
C GLU A 17 28.45 -13.70 11.97
N VAL A 18 27.20 -13.27 11.67
CA VAL A 18 26.19 -12.91 12.69
C VAL A 18 24.89 -13.70 12.56
N ARG A 19 24.64 -14.36 11.44
CA ARG A 19 23.43 -15.15 11.19
C ARG A 19 23.68 -16.64 11.35
N SER A 20 22.74 -17.34 11.97
CA SER A 20 22.74 -18.80 12.01
C SER A 20 22.45 -19.38 10.62
N LYS A 21 22.71 -20.68 10.44
CA LYS A 21 22.39 -21.39 9.21
C LYS A 21 20.89 -21.30 8.89
N GLU A 22 20.05 -21.43 9.90
CA GLU A 22 18.60 -21.38 9.79
C GLU A 22 18.15 -19.99 9.32
N GLN A 23 18.71 -18.92 9.90
CA GLN A 23 18.42 -17.54 9.47
C GLN A 23 18.88 -17.26 8.03
N ILE A 24 20.03 -17.80 7.62
CA ILE A 24 20.50 -17.71 6.23
C ILE A 24 19.53 -18.46 5.31
N MET A 25 19.10 -19.67 5.69
CA MET A 25 18.13 -20.43 4.91
C MET A 25 16.80 -19.69 4.79
N GLU A 26 16.31 -19.05 5.85
CA GLU A 26 15.10 -18.23 5.80
C GLU A 26 15.22 -17.06 4.82
N LEU A 27 16.37 -16.38 4.78
CA LEU A 27 16.63 -15.32 3.79
C LEU A 27 16.64 -15.84 2.35
N LEU A 28 17.26 -17.00 2.12
CA LEU A 28 17.28 -17.63 0.79
C LEU A 28 15.88 -18.08 0.37
N VAL A 29 15.09 -18.64 1.30
CA VAL A 29 13.70 -19.04 1.03
C VAL A 29 12.85 -17.80 0.73
N LEU A 30 13.07 -16.69 1.42
CA LEU A 30 12.38 -15.44 1.14
C LEU A 30 12.72 -14.89 -0.24
N GLU A 31 14.00 -14.81 -0.60
CA GLU A 31 14.43 -14.40 -1.95
C GLU A 31 13.80 -15.30 -3.02
N GLN A 32 13.89 -16.62 -2.83
CA GLN A 32 13.35 -17.59 -3.77
C GLN A 32 11.84 -17.45 -3.90
N PHE A 33 11.11 -17.31 -2.77
CA PHE A 33 9.67 -17.10 -2.75
C PHE A 33 9.29 -15.86 -3.56
N LEU A 34 9.95 -14.73 -3.32
CA LEU A 34 9.67 -13.50 -4.05
C LEU A 34 9.96 -13.64 -5.55
N SER A 35 11.00 -14.38 -5.93
CA SER A 35 11.39 -14.57 -7.34
C SER A 35 10.44 -15.45 -8.16
N ILE A 36 9.67 -16.34 -7.51
CA ILE A 36 8.76 -17.30 -8.19
C ILE A 36 7.30 -16.84 -8.22
N LEU A 37 6.98 -15.71 -7.57
CA LEU A 37 5.64 -15.14 -7.62
C LEU A 37 5.29 -14.69 -9.04
N PRO A 38 4.02 -14.81 -9.47
CA PRO A 38 3.52 -14.14 -10.67
C PRO A 38 3.81 -12.63 -10.63
N GLU A 39 4.04 -12.00 -11.79
CA GLU A 39 4.52 -10.61 -11.90
C GLU A 39 3.61 -9.60 -11.19
N GLU A 40 2.29 -9.80 -11.27
CA GLU A 40 1.30 -8.92 -10.64
C GLU A 40 1.38 -8.97 -9.12
N ILE A 41 1.58 -10.17 -8.56
CA ILE A 41 1.71 -10.39 -7.11
C ILE A 41 3.11 -9.94 -6.66
N GLN A 42 4.13 -10.29 -7.42
CA GLN A 42 5.54 -10.00 -7.11
C GLN A 42 5.76 -8.50 -6.94
N SER A 43 5.32 -7.70 -7.91
CA SER A 43 5.45 -6.23 -7.85
C SER A 43 4.74 -5.64 -6.62
N TRP A 44 3.55 -6.15 -6.30
CA TRP A 44 2.77 -5.71 -5.14
C TRP A 44 3.43 -6.07 -3.80
N VAL A 45 3.90 -7.32 -3.66
CA VAL A 45 4.59 -7.80 -2.45
C VAL A 45 5.94 -7.10 -2.27
N TRP A 46 6.68 -6.82 -3.35
CA TRP A 46 8.02 -6.23 -3.27
C TRP A 46 8.01 -4.80 -2.72
N VAL A 47 7.01 -3.99 -3.09
CA VAL A 47 6.83 -2.61 -2.57
C VAL A 47 6.64 -2.58 -1.05
N ARG A 48 6.18 -3.69 -0.46
CA ARG A 48 5.95 -3.82 0.98
C ARG A 48 7.16 -4.33 1.75
N HIS A 49 8.26 -4.66 1.07
CA HIS A 49 9.54 -5.08 1.66
C HIS A 49 9.38 -6.10 2.80
N PRO A 50 8.85 -7.31 2.54
CA PRO A 50 8.71 -8.31 3.57
C PRO A 50 10.07 -8.73 4.13
N GLU A 51 10.15 -8.88 5.45
CA GLU A 51 11.37 -9.32 6.16
C GLU A 51 11.39 -10.83 6.42
N SER A 52 10.26 -11.51 6.16
CA SER A 52 10.11 -12.95 6.36
C SER A 52 9.19 -13.58 5.31
N CYS A 53 9.35 -14.88 5.08
CA CYS A 53 8.45 -15.64 4.22
C CYS A 53 7.00 -15.58 4.71
N ALA A 54 6.77 -15.66 6.02
CA ALA A 54 5.44 -15.57 6.60
C ALA A 54 4.75 -14.24 6.24
N GLN A 55 5.49 -13.13 6.34
CA GLN A 55 4.99 -11.82 5.92
C GLN A 55 4.74 -11.75 4.41
N ALA A 56 5.66 -12.29 3.59
CA ALA A 56 5.50 -12.31 2.14
C ALA A 56 4.29 -13.14 1.68
N VAL A 57 4.02 -14.27 2.35
CA VAL A 57 2.84 -15.11 2.10
C VAL A 57 1.56 -14.37 2.49
N ALA A 58 1.49 -13.79 3.70
CA ALA A 58 0.32 -13.03 4.14
C ALA A 58 -0.01 -11.87 3.18
N LEU A 59 1.03 -11.20 2.66
CA LEU A 59 0.89 -10.18 1.61
C LEU A 59 0.33 -10.78 0.31
N ALA A 60 0.94 -11.85 -0.20
CA ALA A 60 0.48 -12.50 -1.44
C ALA A 60 -0.98 -13.00 -1.35
N GLU A 61 -1.38 -13.55 -0.19
CA GLU A 61 -2.75 -13.99 0.08
C GLU A 61 -3.72 -12.80 0.12
N SER A 62 -3.33 -11.68 0.74
CA SER A 62 -4.16 -10.47 0.79
C SER A 62 -4.43 -9.87 -0.60
N PHE A 63 -3.44 -9.94 -1.51
CA PHE A 63 -3.61 -9.51 -2.89
C PHE A 63 -4.61 -10.40 -3.64
N GLN A 64 -4.57 -11.72 -3.43
CA GLN A 64 -5.51 -12.66 -4.04
C GLN A 64 -6.94 -12.48 -3.51
N LEU A 65 -7.09 -12.25 -2.20
CA LEU A 65 -8.39 -11.99 -1.59
C LEU A 65 -9.01 -10.70 -2.12
N GLY A 66 -8.19 -9.65 -2.29
CA GLY A 66 -8.62 -8.39 -2.92
C GLY A 66 -9.05 -8.56 -4.38
N GLN A 67 -8.47 -9.51 -5.13
CA GLN A 67 -8.91 -9.79 -6.50
C GLN A 67 -10.25 -10.53 -6.57
N GLY A 68 -10.60 -11.29 -5.51
CA GLY A 68 -11.84 -12.05 -5.43
C GLY A 68 -13.07 -11.23 -5.08
N ASP A 69 -12.89 -9.97 -4.66
CA ASP A 69 -13.98 -9.05 -4.34
C ASP A 69 -14.08 -7.96 -5.43
N PRO A 70 -15.05 -8.06 -6.36
CA PRO A 70 -15.22 -7.05 -7.40
C PRO A 70 -15.62 -5.66 -6.85
N ASP A 71 -16.03 -5.57 -5.57
CA ASP A 71 -16.38 -4.32 -4.87
C ASP A 71 -15.32 -3.91 -3.81
N GLY A 72 -14.21 -4.66 -3.71
CA GLY A 72 -13.15 -4.46 -2.73
C GLY A 72 -12.24 -3.28 -3.07
N ILE A 73 -12.43 -2.16 -2.38
CA ILE A 73 -11.62 -0.94 -2.50
C ILE A 73 -10.14 -1.25 -2.23
N TRP A 74 -9.30 -1.18 -3.26
CA TRP A 74 -7.85 -1.26 -3.12
C TRP A 74 -7.33 0.00 -2.40
N GLU A 75 -7.16 -0.07 -1.08
CA GLU A 75 -6.51 1.01 -0.33
C GLU A 75 -5.00 1.04 -0.60
N GLN A 76 -4.62 1.49 -1.79
CA GLN A 76 -3.43 2.33 -2.00
C GLN A 76 -3.50 3.07 -3.35
N GLN A 77 -4.61 3.75 -3.62
CA GLN A 77 -4.63 4.74 -4.69
C GLN A 77 -3.92 6.02 -4.19
N VAL A 78 -2.67 6.22 -4.58
CA VAL A 78 -2.07 7.56 -4.55
C VAL A 78 -2.69 8.35 -5.71
N THR A 79 -3.90 8.87 -5.49
CA THR A 79 -4.57 9.75 -6.46
C THR A 79 -3.94 11.13 -6.39
N VAL A 80 -2.97 11.41 -7.26
CA VAL A 80 -2.50 12.78 -7.49
C VAL A 80 -3.61 13.55 -8.19
N ARG A 81 -4.33 14.37 -7.42
CA ARG A 81 -5.40 15.23 -7.93
C ARG A 81 -4.76 16.42 -8.64
N VAL A 82 -4.52 16.31 -9.94
CA VAL A 82 -4.14 17.48 -10.74
C VAL A 82 -5.39 18.36 -10.83
N LYS A 83 -5.38 19.48 -10.13
CA LYS A 83 -6.39 20.52 -10.29
C LYS A 83 -6.13 21.19 -11.63
N VAL A 84 -6.98 20.97 -12.62
CA VAL A 84 -7.02 21.80 -13.83
C VAL A 84 -7.76 23.08 -13.44
N GLU A 85 -7.01 24.17 -13.36
CA GLU A 85 -7.54 25.50 -13.12
C GLU A 85 -8.08 26.04 -14.44
N GLU A 86 -9.38 25.91 -14.66
CA GLU A 86 -10.09 26.60 -15.73
C GLU A 86 -10.34 28.05 -15.29
N VAL A 87 -9.76 28.99 -16.03
CA VAL A 87 -9.80 30.42 -15.74
C VAL A 87 -10.94 31.10 -16.50
N ALA A 88 -11.88 31.64 -15.69
CA ALA A 88 -12.68 32.87 -15.86
C ALA A 88 -13.71 32.92 -17.02
N PRO A 89 -14.64 33.91 -17.08
CA PRO A 89 -14.78 35.10 -16.22
C PRO A 89 -16.23 35.44 -15.78
N GLY A 90 -16.39 36.26 -14.73
CA GLY A 90 -17.65 36.97 -14.47
C GLY A 90 -17.85 37.41 -13.02
N ASP A 91 -17.37 38.62 -12.70
CA ASP A 91 -17.76 39.39 -11.52
C ASP A 91 -19.27 39.59 -11.44
N VAL A 92 -19.91 39.36 -10.27
CA VAL A 92 -20.50 40.42 -9.40
C VAL A 92 -21.31 39.84 -8.21
N GLU A 93 -20.87 40.26 -7.01
CA GLU A 93 -21.61 40.68 -5.80
C GLU A 93 -22.30 39.69 -4.81
N ASP A 94 -21.81 39.77 -3.56
CA ASP A 94 -22.34 39.36 -2.23
C ASP A 94 -23.69 40.09 -1.93
N PRO A 95 -24.65 39.62 -1.07
CA PRO A 95 -24.39 39.64 0.38
C PRO A 95 -25.19 38.72 1.34
N GLU A 96 -24.63 38.62 2.56
CA GLU A 96 -25.28 38.71 3.88
C GLU A 96 -25.94 37.50 4.62
N VAL A 97 -25.41 37.32 5.84
CA VAL A 97 -26.05 37.30 7.18
C VAL A 97 -26.68 36.02 7.78
N VAL A 98 -26.17 35.75 8.98
CA VAL A 98 -26.54 34.77 10.01
C VAL A 98 -28.00 34.88 10.46
N GLY A 99 -28.69 33.74 10.60
CA GLY A 99 -29.99 33.62 11.26
C GLY A 99 -30.15 32.26 11.96
N ASP A 100 -30.55 32.31 13.24
CA ASP A 100 -30.68 31.21 14.22
C ASP A 100 -31.70 30.11 13.82
N PRO A 101 -31.53 28.83 14.23
CA PRO A 101 -32.48 27.76 13.88
C PRO A 101 -33.78 27.79 14.73
N PRO A 102 -34.97 27.54 14.14
CA PRO A 102 -36.23 27.58 14.88
C PRO A 102 -36.56 26.28 15.65
N SER A 103 -37.17 26.45 16.82
CA SER A 103 -37.69 25.40 17.72
C SER A 103 -38.87 24.59 17.14
N PRO A 104 -39.08 23.32 17.57
CA PRO A 104 -40.11 22.44 17.01
C PRO A 104 -41.52 22.75 17.53
N PRO A 105 -42.59 22.48 16.75
CA PRO A 105 -43.97 22.64 17.20
C PRO A 105 -44.47 21.44 18.01
N SER A 106 -45.19 21.74 19.08
CA SER A 106 -45.99 20.81 19.87
C SER A 106 -47.37 20.62 19.22
N GLU A 107 -47.79 19.37 19.00
CA GLU A 107 -49.16 19.08 18.57
C GLU A 107 -49.76 17.92 19.38
N SER A 108 -50.83 18.26 20.10
CA SER A 108 -51.92 17.42 20.62
C SER A 108 -53.19 18.28 20.42
N PRO A 109 -54.44 17.76 20.46
CA PRO A 109 -54.92 16.38 20.60
C PRO A 109 -56.02 15.98 19.60
N GLN A 110 -56.44 14.71 19.62
CA GLN A 110 -57.86 14.33 19.50
C GLN A 110 -58.16 13.10 20.37
#